data_AF-A0A376B925-F1
#
_entry.id   AF-A0A376B925-F1
#
_cell.length_a   1.000
_cell.length_b   1.000
_cell.length_c   1.000
_cell.angle_alpha   90.00
_cell.angle_beta   90.00
_cell.angle_gamma   90.00
#
_symmetry.space_group_name_H-M   'P 1'
#
loop_
_entity.id
_entity.type
_entity.pdbx_description
1 polymer ?
#
loop_
_entity_poly.entity_id
_entity_poly.type
_entity_poly.pdbx_seq_one_letter_code
_entity_poly.pdbx_strand_id
1 'polypeptide(L)'
;MVSKDNSRNELKLNENILGFCYNLFEPDLFIKAISILESNNLFIYILNLDNKNDEEINKSLTLCNVNKEKVMFRIIIKEDSDDCNQNDSDGNLKNKKNTSIVFTDLPNWYCSCNEFNGKFQQKLNTVNLKKDLVVIYNHHKDRLNEHGKDYFGKFQYSSHKDKYTSGLLMCPHLLASAMLLQNSDEKIGDSLLEENRVLRYFTKIKQSCYIIQVTNIDEWLRLQCNIIV
;
A
#
# COMPACT_ATOMS: atom_id res chain seq x y z
N MET A 1 24.57 26.50 -21.16
CA MET A 1 23.25 26.57 -20.48
C MET A 1 22.33 25.47 -21.02
N VAL A 2 22.67 24.20 -20.79
CA VAL A 2 21.87 23.04 -21.24
C VAL A 2 21.92 22.01 -20.12
N SER A 3 21.07 22.14 -19.08
CA SER A 3 21.00 21.15 -17.99
C SER A 3 19.97 21.48 -16.89
N LYS A 4 18.73 21.84 -17.25
CA LYS A 4 17.61 21.80 -16.29
C LYS A 4 16.43 20.96 -16.77
N ASP A 5 16.19 20.88 -18.08
CA ASP A 5 15.02 20.15 -18.59
C ASP A 5 15.18 18.62 -18.71
N ASN A 6 16.40 18.07 -18.80
CA ASN A 6 16.58 16.62 -18.86
C ASN A 6 16.28 15.90 -17.54
N SER A 7 16.39 16.57 -16.39
CA SER A 7 16.13 15.94 -15.08
C SER A 7 14.65 15.68 -14.79
N ARG A 8 13.73 16.38 -15.48
CA ARG A 8 12.28 16.21 -15.31
C ARG A 8 11.72 15.03 -16.11
N ASN A 9 12.38 14.62 -17.20
CA ASN A 9 11.94 13.51 -18.02
C ASN A 9 12.27 12.14 -17.42
N GLU A 10 13.28 12.05 -16.55
CA GLU A 10 13.65 10.79 -15.85
C GLU A 10 12.66 10.39 -14.74
N LEU A 11 11.70 11.25 -14.40
CA LEU A 11 10.80 11.05 -13.26
C LEU A 11 9.32 10.99 -13.67
N LYS A 12 9.01 10.65 -14.92
CA LYS A 12 7.63 10.30 -15.32
C LYS A 12 7.41 8.79 -15.20
N LEU A 13 6.18 8.39 -14.92
CA LEU A 13 5.79 6.98 -15.03
C LEU A 13 6.00 6.50 -16.47
N ASN A 14 6.57 5.31 -16.63
CA ASN A 14 6.78 4.73 -17.94
C ASN A 14 5.46 4.19 -18.48
N GLU A 15 4.88 4.89 -19.47
CA GLU A 15 3.59 4.55 -20.08
C GLU A 15 3.55 3.14 -20.68
N ASN A 16 4.69 2.65 -21.20
CA ASN A 16 4.77 1.27 -21.74
C ASN A 16 4.67 0.23 -20.62
N ILE A 17 5.30 0.50 -19.46
CA ILE A 17 5.19 -0.38 -18.29
C ILE A 17 3.78 -0.33 -17.72
N LEU A 18 3.15 0.85 -17.65
CA LEU A 18 1.75 0.98 -17.23
C LEU A 18 0.81 0.19 -18.16
N GLY A 19 1.01 0.28 -19.47
CA GLY A 19 0.26 -0.49 -20.45
C GLY A 19 0.46 -2.00 -20.30
N PHE A 20 1.66 -2.44 -19.94
CA PHE A 20 1.92 -3.85 -19.62
C PHE A 20 1.21 -4.28 -18.33
N CYS A 21 1.35 -3.52 -17.24
CA CYS A 21 0.70 -3.81 -15.96
C CYS A 21 -0.83 -3.85 -16.06
N TYR A 22 -1.42 -3.00 -16.90
CA TYR A 22 -2.86 -3.04 -17.18
C TYR A 22 -3.34 -4.40 -17.72
N ASN A 23 -2.49 -5.09 -18.49
CA ASN A 23 -2.79 -6.42 -19.04
C ASN A 23 -2.41 -7.57 -18.09
N LEU A 24 -1.65 -7.31 -17.03
CA LEU A 24 -1.21 -8.33 -16.06
C LEU A 24 -2.23 -8.58 -14.95
N PHE A 25 -2.99 -7.55 -14.57
CA PHE A 25 -4.01 -7.64 -13.54
C PHE A 25 -5.41 -7.65 -14.19
N GLU A 26 -6.43 -7.97 -13.40
CA GLU A 26 -7.81 -7.72 -13.83
C GLU A 26 -7.94 -6.22 -14.20
N PRO A 27 -8.50 -5.86 -15.37
CA PRO A 27 -8.45 -4.49 -15.89
C PRO A 27 -8.93 -3.43 -14.88
N ASP A 28 -10.03 -3.71 -14.18
CA ASP A 28 -10.61 -2.81 -13.19
C ASP A 28 -9.74 -2.67 -11.93
N LEU A 29 -8.97 -3.70 -11.58
CA LEU A 29 -8.14 -3.70 -10.37
C LEU A 29 -6.97 -2.73 -10.52
N PHE A 30 -6.29 -2.78 -11.68
CA PHE A 30 -5.16 -1.89 -11.94
C PHE A 30 -5.58 -0.44 -12.10
N ILE A 31 -6.66 -0.17 -12.83
CA ILE A 31 -7.19 1.19 -12.99
C ILE A 31 -7.53 1.78 -11.62
N LYS A 32 -8.29 1.06 -10.78
CA LYS A 32 -8.65 1.54 -9.44
C LYS A 32 -7.42 1.78 -8.57
N ALA A 33 -6.41 0.93 -8.65
CA ALA A 33 -5.16 1.10 -7.89
C ALA A 33 -4.41 2.38 -8.30
N ILE A 34 -4.30 2.64 -9.62
CA ILE A 34 -3.74 3.90 -10.12
C ILE A 34 -4.60 5.09 -9.68
N SER A 35 -5.93 5.02 -9.79
CA SER A 35 -6.83 6.08 -9.33
C SER A 35 -6.62 6.41 -7.85
N ILE A 36 -6.43 5.40 -6.99
CA ILE A 36 -6.10 5.60 -5.57
C ILE A 36 -4.78 6.39 -5.43
N LEU A 37 -3.72 5.97 -6.13
CA LEU A 37 -2.42 6.65 -6.09
C LEU A 37 -2.49 8.11 -6.57
N GLU A 38 -3.46 8.44 -7.43
CA GLU A 38 -3.64 9.78 -7.99
C GLU A 38 -4.67 10.64 -7.24
N SER A 39 -5.45 10.05 -6.33
CA SER A 39 -6.63 10.67 -5.70
C SER A 39 -6.34 11.67 -4.58
N ASN A 40 -5.08 11.88 -4.19
CA ASN A 40 -4.70 12.67 -3.01
C ASN A 40 -5.24 12.12 -1.67
N ASN A 41 -5.70 10.87 -1.66
CA ASN A 41 -6.34 10.28 -0.49
C ASN A 41 -5.52 9.19 0.19
N LEU A 42 -4.31 8.91 -0.28
CA LEU A 42 -3.40 7.93 0.32
C LEU A 42 -2.41 8.61 1.27
N PHE A 43 -2.45 8.17 2.53
CA PHE A 43 -1.63 8.68 3.62
C PHE A 43 -0.81 7.54 4.23
N ILE A 44 0.49 7.76 4.41
CA ILE A 44 1.41 6.87 5.12
C ILE A 44 1.78 7.56 6.43
N TYR A 45 1.22 7.09 7.53
CA TYR A 45 1.58 7.56 8.87
C TYR A 45 2.73 6.75 9.42
N ILE A 46 3.71 7.42 10.01
CA ILE A 46 4.92 6.77 10.55
C ILE A 46 5.09 7.22 11.99
N LEU A 47 5.19 6.25 12.90
CA LEU A 47 5.46 6.53 14.30
C LEU A 47 6.95 6.86 14.46
N ASN A 48 7.26 8.12 14.73
CA ASN A 48 8.62 8.64 14.87
C ASN A 48 8.85 9.17 16.30
N LEU A 49 9.05 8.25 17.25
CA LEU A 49 9.33 8.63 18.65
C LEU A 49 10.76 9.15 18.84
N ASP A 50 11.68 8.73 17.98
CA ASP A 50 13.11 9.04 18.08
C ASP A 50 13.49 10.33 17.32
N ASN A 51 12.52 11.06 16.77
CA ASN A 51 12.72 12.26 15.95
C ASN A 51 13.73 12.08 14.81
N LYS A 52 13.68 10.92 14.14
CA LYS A 52 14.43 10.66 12.90
C LYS A 52 14.09 11.70 11.84
N ASN A 53 15.05 12.03 10.98
CA ASN A 53 14.83 13.00 9.91
C ASN A 53 14.07 12.38 8.72
N ASP A 54 13.58 13.23 7.80
CA ASP A 54 12.79 12.79 6.64
C ASP A 54 13.57 11.83 5.72
N GLU A 55 14.89 11.98 5.60
CA GLU A 55 15.72 11.11 4.75
C GLU A 55 15.83 9.70 5.35
N GLU A 56 16.07 9.61 6.66
CA GLU A 56 16.10 8.36 7.41
C GLU A 56 14.76 7.64 7.33
N ILE A 57 13.66 8.37 7.41
CA ILE A 57 12.31 7.82 7.33
C ILE A 57 11.98 7.29 5.93
N ASN A 58 12.31 8.04 4.88
CA ASN A 58 12.12 7.59 3.50
C ASN A 58 12.98 6.35 3.20
N LYS A 59 14.21 6.33 3.73
CA LYS A 59 15.08 5.16 3.65
C LYS A 59 14.48 3.97 4.41
N SER A 60 14.03 4.19 5.63
CA SER A 60 13.35 3.20 6.48
C SER A 60 12.10 2.62 5.82
N LEU A 61 11.25 3.43 5.16
CA LEU A 61 10.09 2.96 4.40
C LEU A 61 10.48 2.10 3.19
N THR A 62 11.52 2.51 2.47
CA THR A 62 12.07 1.74 1.33
C THR A 62 12.65 0.41 1.81
N LEU A 63 13.28 0.42 3.00
CA LEU A 63 13.92 -0.73 3.62
C LEU A 63 12.98 -1.64 4.41
N CYS A 64 11.73 -1.26 4.68
CA CYS A 64 10.75 -2.11 5.37
C CYS A 64 10.58 -3.48 4.71
N ASN A 65 10.90 -3.61 3.42
CA ASN A 65 10.86 -4.87 2.68
C ASN A 65 12.17 -5.68 2.73
N VAL A 66 13.30 -5.03 3.01
CA VAL A 66 14.65 -5.57 2.79
C VAL A 66 15.39 -5.85 4.10
N ASN A 67 15.26 -4.95 5.08
CA ASN A 67 16.04 -4.99 6.31
C ASN A 67 15.13 -4.91 7.52
N LYS A 68 15.43 -5.76 8.52
CA LYS A 68 14.71 -6.01 9.77
C LYS A 68 14.51 -4.78 10.70
N GLU A 69 14.65 -3.57 10.20
CA GLU A 69 14.28 -2.36 10.94
C GLU A 69 12.76 -2.30 11.08
N LYS A 70 12.29 -2.42 12.32
CA LYS A 70 10.86 -2.35 12.65
C LYS A 70 10.42 -0.90 12.65
N VAL A 71 10.15 -0.37 11.46
CA VAL A 71 9.47 0.92 11.33
C VAL A 71 7.99 0.64 11.45
N MET A 72 7.35 1.29 12.41
CA MET A 72 5.90 1.18 12.56
C MET A 72 5.25 2.23 11.67
N PHE A 73 4.61 1.78 10.60
CA PHE A 73 3.85 2.63 9.70
C PHE A 73 2.43 2.09 9.51
N ARG A 74 1.53 2.97 9.08
CA ARG A 74 0.16 2.66 8.71
C ARG A 74 -0.17 3.34 7.41
N ILE A 75 -0.80 2.61 6.50
CA ILE A 75 -1.33 3.17 5.27
C ILE A 75 -2.83 3.33 5.46
N ILE A 76 -3.30 4.56 5.25
CA ILE A 76 -4.70 4.94 5.37
C ILE A 76 -5.12 5.59 4.06
N ILE A 77 -6.21 5.11 3.50
CA ILE A 77 -6.82 5.63 2.27
C ILE A 77 -8.20 6.17 2.63
N LYS A 78 -8.43 7.44 2.33
CA LYS A 78 -9.76 8.05 2.49
C LYS A 78 -10.58 7.79 1.24
N GLU A 79 -11.77 7.26 1.40
CA GLU A 79 -12.72 7.12 0.31
C GLU A 79 -13.89 8.06 0.57
N ASP A 80 -14.27 8.81 -0.47
CA ASP A 80 -15.56 9.47 -0.49
C ASP A 80 -16.60 8.36 -0.62
N SER A 81 -17.43 8.14 0.41
CA SER A 81 -18.60 7.30 0.24
C SER A 81 -19.70 8.14 -0.40
N ASP A 82 -20.27 7.62 -1.48
CA ASP A 82 -21.48 8.16 -2.10
C ASP A 82 -22.75 7.79 -1.32
N ASP A 83 -22.62 6.97 -0.26
CA ASP A 83 -23.74 6.40 0.49
C ASP A 83 -23.85 6.98 1.91
N CYS A 84 -24.66 8.04 2.01
CA CYS A 84 -25.78 8.03 2.94
C CYS A 84 -26.73 9.21 2.63
N ASN A 85 -27.79 8.94 1.85
CA ASN A 85 -29.05 9.66 2.04
C ASN A 85 -29.64 9.24 3.39
N GLN A 86 -29.04 9.71 4.50
CA GLN A 86 -29.69 9.67 5.79
C GLN A 86 -30.74 10.78 5.77
N ASN A 87 -31.99 10.38 5.57
CA ASN A 87 -33.13 11.23 5.83
C ASN A 87 -33.17 11.49 7.34
N ASP A 88 -32.54 12.57 7.80
CA ASP A 88 -32.86 13.12 9.11
C ASP A 88 -34.37 13.41 9.13
N SER A 89 -35.04 13.02 10.22
CA SER A 89 -36.50 13.16 10.40
C SER A 89 -37.00 14.62 10.38
N ASP A 90 -36.11 15.58 10.16
CA ASP A 90 -36.35 17.03 10.15
C ASP A 90 -36.18 17.69 8.77
N GLY A 91 -36.06 16.92 7.68
CA GLY A 91 -36.14 17.46 6.31
C GLY A 91 -35.01 18.40 5.89
N ASN A 92 -33.95 18.52 6.69
CA ASN A 92 -32.76 19.29 6.34
C ASN A 92 -31.71 18.38 5.70
N LEU A 93 -31.56 18.50 4.38
CA LEU A 93 -30.58 17.80 3.56
C LEU A 93 -29.16 18.28 3.91
N LYS A 94 -28.55 17.76 4.97
CA LYS A 94 -27.11 17.91 5.19
C LYS A 94 -26.41 16.77 4.46
N ASN A 95 -25.84 17.06 3.30
CA ASN A 95 -24.86 16.21 2.62
C ASN A 95 -23.60 16.10 3.49
N LYS A 96 -23.67 15.32 4.57
CA LYS A 96 -22.49 14.93 5.33
C LYS A 96 -21.85 13.81 4.51
N LYS A 97 -20.87 14.18 3.67
CA LYS A 97 -20.01 13.20 3.01
C LYS A 97 -19.40 12.34 4.12
N ASN A 98 -19.89 11.12 4.27
CA ASN A 98 -19.25 10.17 5.14
C ASN A 98 -17.97 9.73 4.42
N THR A 99 -16.82 10.18 4.92
CA THR A 99 -15.55 9.68 4.40
C THR A 99 -15.30 8.31 5.02
N SER A 100 -15.30 7.27 4.21
CA SER A 100 -14.88 5.93 4.63
C SER A 100 -13.35 5.91 4.77
N ILE A 101 -12.86 5.17 5.76
CA ILE A 101 -11.41 5.04 6.02
C ILE A 101 -11.03 3.59 5.75
N VAL A 102 -10.15 3.40 4.77
CA VAL A 102 -9.58 2.10 4.45
C VAL A 102 -8.15 2.02 5.00
N PHE A 103 -7.93 1.07 5.88
CA PHE A 103 -6.62 0.66 6.38
C PHE A 103 -6.04 -0.51 5.57
N THR A 104 -4.76 -0.41 5.18
CA THR A 104 -3.99 -1.51 4.59
C THR A 104 -2.78 -1.89 5.44
N ASP A 105 -2.52 -3.19 5.55
CA ASP A 105 -1.40 -3.81 6.24
C ASP A 105 -0.66 -4.72 5.24
N LEU A 106 0.36 -4.17 4.59
CA LEU A 106 1.18 -4.90 3.61
C LEU A 106 1.97 -6.06 4.25
N PRO A 107 2.63 -5.90 5.41
CA PRO A 107 3.35 -7.00 6.06
C PRO A 107 2.52 -8.26 6.29
N ASN A 108 1.20 -8.10 6.53
CA ASN A 108 0.26 -9.20 6.73
C ASN A 108 -0.68 -9.45 5.54
N TRP A 109 -0.51 -8.72 4.44
CA TRP A 109 -1.35 -8.77 3.25
C TRP A 109 -2.86 -8.64 3.54
N TYR A 110 -3.23 -7.61 4.30
CA TYR A 110 -4.60 -7.35 4.74
C TYR A 110 -5.09 -5.96 4.33
N CYS A 111 -6.39 -5.87 4.03
CA CYS A 111 -7.09 -4.61 3.83
C CYS A 111 -8.47 -4.65 4.46
N SER A 112 -8.87 -3.54 5.08
CA SER A 112 -10.18 -3.38 5.72
C SER A 112 -11.33 -3.09 4.74
N CYS A 113 -11.06 -2.89 3.46
CA CYS A 113 -12.12 -2.56 2.50
C CYS A 113 -13.09 -3.74 2.27
N ASN A 114 -14.33 -3.39 1.89
CA ASN A 114 -15.39 -4.37 1.65
C ASN A 114 -15.03 -5.39 0.54
N GLU A 115 -14.30 -4.97 -0.50
CA GLU A 115 -13.88 -5.86 -1.58
C GLU A 115 -12.94 -6.97 -1.08
N PHE A 116 -11.93 -6.60 -0.28
CA PHE A 116 -11.01 -7.57 0.30
C PHE A 116 -11.76 -8.53 1.23
N ASN A 117 -12.59 -7.99 2.13
CA ASN A 117 -13.36 -8.79 3.07
C ASN A 117 -14.34 -9.74 2.37
N GLY A 118 -15.00 -9.29 1.29
CA GLY A 118 -15.87 -10.14 0.47
C GLY A 118 -15.11 -11.29 -0.19
N LYS A 119 -13.97 -11.00 -0.84
CA LYS A 119 -13.09 -12.03 -1.43
C LYS A 119 -12.55 -13.00 -0.37
N PHE A 120 -12.20 -12.49 0.80
CA PHE A 120 -11.69 -13.28 1.92
C PHE A 120 -12.75 -14.24 2.48
N GLN A 121 -13.97 -13.74 2.73
CA GLN A 121 -15.10 -14.54 3.19
C GLN A 121 -15.49 -15.63 2.19
N GLN A 122 -15.53 -15.32 0.90
CA GLN A 122 -15.79 -16.31 -0.14
C GLN A 122 -14.76 -17.46 -0.10
N LYS A 123 -13.48 -17.13 0.09
CA LYS A 123 -12.42 -18.15 0.26
C LYS A 123 -12.54 -18.93 1.57
N LEU A 124 -12.93 -18.29 2.66
CA LEU A 124 -13.16 -18.99 3.93
C LEU A 124 -14.28 -20.04 3.79
N ASN A 125 -15.32 -19.71 3.03
CA ASN A 125 -16.46 -20.61 2.80
C ASN A 125 -16.11 -21.80 1.91
N THR A 126 -15.07 -21.71 1.07
CA THR A 126 -14.63 -22.81 0.19
C THR A 126 -13.58 -23.70 0.83
N VAL A 127 -12.92 -23.26 1.91
CA VAL A 127 -11.84 -24.00 2.58
C VAL A 127 -12.35 -24.71 3.82
N ASN A 128 -11.95 -25.98 3.99
CA ASN A 128 -12.21 -26.71 5.22
C ASN A 128 -11.32 -26.13 6.35
N LEU A 129 -11.90 -25.27 7.18
CA LEU A 129 -11.25 -24.41 8.19
C LEU A 129 -10.29 -25.13 9.15
N LYS A 130 -10.39 -26.46 9.29
CA LYS A 130 -9.57 -27.24 10.22
C LYS A 130 -8.14 -27.51 9.76
N LYS A 131 -7.78 -27.26 8.50
CA LYS A 131 -6.43 -27.58 8.01
C LYS A 131 -5.61 -26.42 7.47
N ASP A 132 -6.15 -25.45 6.72
CA ASP A 132 -5.25 -24.58 5.96
C ASP A 132 -5.76 -23.15 5.67
N LEU A 133 -5.80 -22.27 6.68
CA LEU A 133 -5.75 -20.81 6.41
C LEU A 133 -4.49 -20.43 5.62
N VAL A 134 -3.43 -21.22 5.79
CA VAL A 134 -2.18 -21.13 5.03
C VAL A 134 -2.39 -21.35 3.54
N VAL A 135 -3.35 -22.19 3.10
CA VAL A 135 -3.64 -22.44 1.67
C VAL A 135 -4.35 -21.26 1.01
N ILE A 136 -5.11 -20.45 1.77
CA ILE A 136 -5.77 -19.24 1.23
C ILE A 136 -4.74 -18.25 0.65
N TYR A 137 -3.59 -18.14 1.32
CA TYR A 137 -2.51 -17.24 0.96
C TYR A 137 -1.40 -17.92 0.16
N ASN A 138 -1.14 -19.21 0.36
CA ASN A 138 -0.01 -19.88 -0.29
C ASN A 138 -0.28 -20.20 -1.75
N HIS A 139 0.49 -19.56 -2.63
CA HIS A 139 1.00 -20.28 -3.78
C HIS A 139 2.29 -20.99 -3.33
N HIS A 140 2.33 -22.33 -3.34
CA HIS A 140 3.59 -23.05 -3.19
C HIS A 140 4.51 -22.67 -4.37
N LYS A 141 5.39 -21.68 -4.19
CA LYS A 141 6.52 -21.42 -5.07
C LYS A 141 7.79 -21.85 -4.33
N ASP A 142 7.97 -23.15 -4.16
CA ASP A 142 9.28 -23.76 -3.84
C ASP A 142 10.28 -23.63 -5.01
N ARG A 143 10.00 -22.85 -6.07
CA ARG A 143 10.77 -22.91 -7.34
C ARG A 143 11.06 -21.60 -8.08
N LEU A 144 10.73 -20.42 -7.56
CA LEU A 144 11.00 -19.16 -8.29
C LEU A 144 11.94 -18.18 -7.58
N ASN A 145 12.39 -18.49 -6.37
CA ASN A 145 13.32 -17.67 -5.60
C ASN A 145 14.80 -18.08 -5.74
N GLU A 146 15.20 -18.65 -6.88
CA GLU A 146 16.63 -18.68 -7.22
C GLU A 146 17.17 -17.28 -7.58
N HIS A 147 16.28 -16.32 -7.87
CA HIS A 147 16.61 -14.94 -8.22
C HIS A 147 15.96 -13.97 -7.21
N GLY A 148 16.53 -13.90 -6.01
CA GLY A 148 15.91 -13.34 -4.80
C GLY A 148 15.80 -11.81 -4.73
N LYS A 149 14.93 -11.20 -5.55
CA LYS A 149 14.62 -9.75 -5.47
C LYS A 149 13.15 -9.37 -5.62
N ASP A 150 12.22 -10.33 -5.59
CA ASP A 150 10.79 -10.02 -5.64
C ASP A 150 10.20 -9.84 -4.23
N TYR A 151 9.70 -8.63 -3.97
CA TYR A 151 9.05 -8.23 -2.72
C TYR A 151 7.53 -8.08 -2.88
N PHE A 152 7.01 -8.13 -4.11
CA PHE A 152 5.58 -7.94 -4.35
C PHE A 152 4.79 -9.09 -3.73
N GLY A 153 3.83 -8.76 -2.88
CA GLY A 153 2.99 -9.78 -2.28
C GLY A 153 3.69 -10.63 -1.22
N LYS A 154 4.92 -10.28 -0.85
CA LYS A 154 5.69 -10.93 0.21
C LYS A 154 5.11 -10.53 1.57
N PHE A 155 4.81 -11.52 2.41
CA PHE A 155 4.27 -11.30 3.76
C PHE A 155 4.95 -12.22 4.79
N GLN A 156 5.04 -11.75 6.02
CA GLN A 156 5.75 -12.46 7.08
C GLN A 156 4.80 -13.34 7.89
N TYR A 157 4.86 -14.66 7.71
CA TYR A 157 4.04 -15.61 8.47
C TYR A 157 4.78 -16.19 9.69
N SER A 158 6.11 -16.34 9.60
CA SER A 158 6.95 -16.79 10.71
C SER A 158 8.36 -16.23 10.59
N SER A 159 9.11 -16.20 11.69
CA SER A 159 10.46 -15.62 11.78
C SER A 159 11.50 -16.20 10.81
N HIS A 160 11.18 -17.32 10.13
CA HIS A 160 12.14 -18.09 9.34
C HIS A 160 11.67 -18.44 7.93
N LYS A 161 10.43 -18.09 7.52
CA LYS A 161 9.94 -18.40 6.17
C LYS A 161 9.09 -17.25 5.62
N ASP A 162 9.60 -16.66 4.55
CA ASP A 162 8.85 -15.74 3.70
C ASP A 162 7.77 -16.51 2.94
N LYS A 163 6.58 -15.91 2.84
CA LYS A 163 5.49 -16.42 2.02
C LYS A 163 5.03 -15.33 1.06
N TYR A 164 4.39 -15.78 -0.02
CA TYR A 164 3.87 -14.89 -1.06
C TYR A 164 2.38 -15.12 -1.19
N THR A 165 1.63 -14.03 -1.36
CA THR A 165 0.20 -14.10 -1.64
C THR A 165 -0.05 -14.86 -2.93
N SER A 166 -1.20 -15.53 -3.01
CA SER A 166 -1.66 -16.22 -4.21
C SER A 166 -2.10 -15.25 -5.31
N GLY A 167 -2.09 -13.93 -5.08
CA GLY A 167 -2.60 -12.90 -5.99
C GLY A 167 -4.13 -12.87 -6.09
N LEU A 168 -4.78 -13.99 -5.77
CA LEU A 168 -6.22 -14.18 -5.73
C LEU A 168 -6.93 -13.40 -4.61
N LEU A 169 -6.20 -12.97 -3.58
CA LEU A 169 -6.74 -12.14 -2.50
C LEU A 169 -6.11 -10.76 -2.57
N MET A 170 -6.63 -9.93 -3.48
CA MET A 170 -6.11 -8.59 -3.74
C MET A 170 -7.26 -7.65 -4.06
N CYS A 171 -7.20 -6.46 -3.48
CA CYS A 171 -8.08 -5.33 -3.75
C CYS A 171 -7.24 -4.15 -4.28
N PRO A 172 -7.87 -3.11 -4.85
CA PRO A 172 -7.16 -1.95 -5.39
C PRO A 172 -6.26 -1.26 -4.37
N HIS A 173 -6.66 -1.21 -3.09
CA HIS A 173 -5.87 -0.59 -2.02
C HIS A 173 -4.56 -1.33 -1.74
N LEU A 174 -4.61 -2.67 -1.70
CA LEU A 174 -3.42 -3.50 -1.53
C LEU A 174 -2.49 -3.36 -2.73
N LEU A 175 -3.05 -3.39 -3.95
CA LEU A 175 -2.27 -3.23 -5.16
C LEU A 175 -1.60 -1.84 -5.20
N ALA A 176 -2.33 -0.76 -4.92
CA ALA A 176 -1.78 0.59 -4.83
C ALA A 176 -0.68 0.70 -3.77
N SER A 177 -0.93 0.16 -2.57
CA SER A 177 0.04 0.17 -1.47
C SER A 177 1.30 -0.63 -1.83
N ALA A 178 1.15 -1.81 -2.43
CA ALA A 178 2.26 -2.66 -2.87
C ALA A 178 3.04 -2.02 -4.03
N MET A 179 2.34 -1.42 -5.00
CA MET A 179 2.96 -0.63 -6.07
C MET A 179 3.65 0.63 -5.55
N LEU A 180 3.34 1.12 -4.35
CA LEU A 180 4.02 2.28 -3.78
C LEU A 180 5.27 1.86 -3.01
N LEU A 181 5.16 0.79 -2.21
CA LEU A 181 6.18 0.41 -1.24
C LEU A 181 6.97 -0.86 -1.60
N GLN A 182 6.40 -1.82 -2.32
CA GLN A 182 7.00 -3.13 -2.65
C GLN A 182 7.56 -3.20 -4.09
N ASN A 183 8.18 -2.12 -4.57
CA ASN A 183 8.97 -2.19 -5.81
C ASN A 183 10.42 -2.53 -5.50
N SER A 184 11.05 -3.28 -6.38
CA SER A 184 12.50 -3.47 -6.34
C SER A 184 13.20 -2.20 -6.83
N ASP A 185 14.05 -1.61 -5.99
CA ASP A 185 15.04 -0.65 -6.49
C ASP A 185 16.27 -1.38 -7.00
N GLU A 186 16.68 -1.03 -8.22
CA GLU A 186 18.04 -1.30 -8.69
C GLU A 186 19.01 -0.34 -8.00
N LYS A 187 20.14 -0.89 -7.52
CA LYS A 187 21.29 -0.09 -7.10
C LYS A 187 21.71 0.82 -8.25
N ILE A 188 21.58 2.14 -8.08
CA ILE A 188 22.16 3.12 -9.00
C ILE A 188 23.55 3.49 -8.46
N GLY A 189 24.56 2.72 -8.87
CA GLY A 189 25.97 2.97 -8.53
C GLY A 189 26.35 2.71 -7.07
N ASP A 190 27.58 3.09 -6.71
CA ASP A 190 28.18 2.94 -5.36
C ASP A 190 27.56 3.85 -4.28
N SER A 191 26.47 4.55 -4.60
CA SER A 191 25.74 5.36 -3.62
C SER A 191 24.87 4.47 -2.74
N LEU A 192 25.16 4.46 -1.44
CA LEU A 192 24.48 3.71 -0.36
C LEU A 192 23.02 4.11 -0.08
N LEU A 193 22.35 4.78 -1.02
CA LEU A 193 20.99 5.26 -0.91
C LEU A 193 20.11 4.57 -1.96
N GLU A 194 19.56 3.42 -1.58
CA GLU A 194 18.42 2.81 -2.26
C GLU A 194 17.21 3.74 -2.05
N GLU A 195 16.78 4.44 -3.10
CA GLU A 195 15.62 5.33 -3.05
C GLU A 195 14.49 4.77 -3.93
N ASN A 196 13.33 4.50 -3.32
CA ASN A 196 12.14 4.04 -4.01
C ASN A 196 11.63 5.11 -4.96
N ARG A 197 11.93 4.93 -6.26
CA ARG A 197 11.59 5.91 -7.31
C ARG A 197 10.08 6.15 -7.41
N VAL A 198 9.28 5.10 -7.18
CA VAL A 198 7.82 5.19 -7.25
C VAL A 198 7.26 5.97 -6.07
N LEU A 199 7.72 5.68 -4.85
CA LEU A 199 7.38 6.44 -3.65
C LEU A 199 7.78 7.91 -3.82
N ARG A 200 9.00 8.19 -4.29
CA ARG A 200 9.49 9.54 -4.56
C ARG A 200 8.61 10.27 -5.57
N TYR A 201 8.20 9.59 -6.65
CA TYR A 201 7.33 10.16 -7.66
C TYR A 201 5.98 10.62 -7.05
N PHE A 202 5.28 9.73 -6.37
CA PHE A 202 3.95 10.05 -5.83
C PHE A 202 3.98 11.02 -4.65
N THR A 203 5.07 11.07 -3.87
CA THR A 203 5.21 11.94 -2.69
C THR A 203 5.81 13.31 -2.99
N LYS A 204 6.89 13.38 -3.78
CA LYS A 204 7.64 14.64 -4.02
C LYS A 204 7.27 15.32 -5.33
N ILE A 205 6.91 14.56 -6.37
CA ILE A 205 6.76 15.08 -7.74
C ILE A 205 5.30 15.30 -8.07
N LYS A 206 4.50 14.24 -8.00
CA LYS A 206 3.05 14.30 -8.23
C LYS A 206 2.31 14.82 -7.00
N GLN A 207 2.86 14.61 -5.80
CA GLN A 207 2.30 15.06 -4.52
C GLN A 207 0.86 14.59 -4.27
N SER A 208 0.60 13.33 -4.61
CA SER A 208 -0.72 12.67 -4.48
C SER A 208 -0.75 11.60 -3.40
N CYS A 209 0.40 11.24 -2.84
CA CYS A 209 0.52 10.43 -1.64
C CYS A 209 1.28 11.23 -0.58
N TYR A 210 0.84 11.15 0.68
CA TYR A 210 1.43 11.94 1.76
C TYR A 210 2.07 11.05 2.81
N ILE A 211 3.30 11.39 3.22
CA ILE A 211 3.96 10.78 4.38
C ILE A 211 3.82 11.73 5.55
N ILE A 212 3.24 11.25 6.65
CA ILE A 212 2.98 12.05 7.86
C ILE A 212 3.69 11.38 9.03
N GLN A 213 4.55 12.14 9.69
CA GLN A 213 5.20 11.70 10.92
C GLN A 213 4.30 11.96 12.11
N VAL A 214 4.20 10.96 12.97
CA VAL A 214 3.47 11.03 14.22
C VAL A 214 4.48 10.86 15.34
N THR A 215 4.72 11.93 16.09
CA THR A 215 5.69 11.94 17.20
C THR A 215 5.06 11.65 18.55
N ASN A 216 3.73 11.62 18.62
CA ASN A 216 2.96 11.38 19.85
C ASN A 216 2.11 10.10 19.74
N ILE A 217 2.20 9.23 20.74
CA ILE A 217 1.42 7.98 20.84
C ILE A 217 -0.09 8.25 20.87
N ASP A 218 -0.55 9.32 21.51
CA ASP A 218 -1.97 9.67 21.59
C ASP A 218 -2.54 9.97 20.20
N GLU A 219 -1.78 10.69 19.36
CA GLU A 219 -2.15 10.94 17.96
C GLU A 219 -2.16 9.65 17.15
N TRP A 220 -1.17 8.77 17.38
CA TRP A 220 -1.11 7.46 16.74
C TRP A 220 -2.29 6.56 17.09
N LEU A 221 -2.78 6.61 18.33
CA LEU A 221 -3.96 5.88 18.76
C LEU A 221 -5.25 6.48 18.17
N ARG A 222 -5.34 7.82 18.04
CA ARG A 222 -6.50 8.48 17.42
C ARG A 222 -6.72 8.08 15.97
N LEU A 223 -5.65 7.75 15.23
CA LEU A 223 -5.77 7.22 13.86
C LEU A 223 -6.59 5.91 13.79
N GLN A 224 -6.73 5.19 14.90
CA GLN A 224 -7.40 3.90 14.98
C GLN A 224 -8.86 4.01 15.41
N CYS A 225 -9.25 5.12 16.06
CA CYS A 225 -10.58 5.30 16.65
C CYS A 225 -11.72 5.28 15.62
N ASN A 226 -11.45 5.55 14.35
CA ASN A 226 -12.44 5.54 13.27
C ASN A 226 -12.31 4.32 12.34
N ILE A 227 -11.42 3.36 12.63
CA ILE A 227 -11.23 2.15 11.82
C ILE A 227 -12.20 1.03 12.26
N ILE A 228 -12.60 1.03 13.53
CA ILE A 228 -13.58 0.08 14.09
C ILE A 228 -14.85 0.89 14.39
N VAL A 229 -15.85 0.78 13.52
CA VAL A 229 -17.23 1.26 13.76
C VAL A 229 -18.19 0.11 13.51
#